data_AF-A0A2M6ZRC5-F1
#
_entry.id   AF-A0A2M6ZRC5-F1
#
_cell.length_a   1.000
_cell.length_b   1.000
_cell.length_c   1.000
_cell.angle_alpha   90.00
_cell.angle_beta   90.00
_cell.angle_gamma   90.00
#
_symmetry.space_group_name_H-M   'P 1'
#
loop_
_entity.id
_entity.type
_entity.pdbx_description
1 polymer ?
#
loop_
_entity_poly.entity_id
_entity_poly.type
_entity_poly.pdbx_seq_one_letter_code
_entity_poly.pdbx_strand_id
1 'polypeptide(L)'
;AEAEYPTDIVFKRREDLQAIYGHLTRTAIHTVKPDNIATFLGRKLNGNYQDEMGNKFNTRIEGTRIKHTMGSVSIKMYDKFGFILRIELTVNDVSFFKHYRKVEHRDGTQSMKQAQMKKGIYSLPALRELLLAANRRYL
;
A
#
# COMPACT_ATOMS: atom_id res chain seq x y z
N ALA A 1 12.61 -1.49 -9.23
CA ALA A 1 13.22 -1.54 -7.89
C ALA A 1 12.06 -1.52 -6.96
N GLU A 2 12.08 -2.47 -6.05
CA GLU A 2 11.02 -2.68 -5.10
C GLU A 2 11.21 -1.72 -3.92
N ALA A 3 10.11 -1.19 -3.40
CA ALA A 3 10.09 -0.38 -2.21
C ALA A 3 9.05 -0.93 -1.23
N GLU A 4 9.40 -0.96 0.05
CA GLU A 4 8.50 -1.40 1.12
C GLU A 4 8.40 -0.33 2.20
N TYR A 5 7.20 -0.15 2.75
CA TYR A 5 6.94 0.82 3.80
C TYR A 5 6.00 0.24 4.88
N PRO A 6 6.56 -0.23 6.00
CA PRO A 6 5.77 -0.75 7.12
C PRO A 6 5.30 0.39 8.05
N THR A 7 4.15 0.18 8.66
CA THR A 7 3.59 0.96 9.76
C THR A 7 3.13 -0.02 10.83
N ASP A 8 3.75 0.09 12.00
CA ASP A 8 3.57 -0.85 13.10
C ASP A 8 2.74 -0.21 14.21
N ILE A 9 1.66 -0.90 14.61
CA ILE A 9 0.95 -0.63 15.86
C ILE A 9 1.40 -1.69 16.86
N VAL A 10 2.12 -1.23 17.89
CA VAL A 10 2.70 -2.10 18.92
C VAL A 10 1.77 -2.15 20.13
N PHE A 11 1.32 -3.35 20.48
CA PHE A 11 0.49 -3.60 21.65
C PHE A 11 1.37 -3.89 22.86
N LYS A 12 0.98 -3.36 24.03
CA LYS A 12 1.71 -3.61 25.29
C LYS A 12 1.62 -5.06 25.72
N ARG A 13 0.49 -5.72 25.47
CA ARG A 13 0.21 -7.11 25.79
C ARG A 13 -0.17 -7.87 24.53
N ARG A 14 0.25 -9.13 24.42
CA ARG A 14 -0.05 -9.98 23.26
C ARG A 14 -1.55 -10.24 23.14
N GLU A 15 -2.19 -10.41 24.29
CA GLU A 15 -3.60 -10.73 24.45
C GLU A 15 -4.49 -9.62 23.86
N ASP A 16 -4.04 -8.36 23.91
CA ASP A 16 -4.79 -7.21 23.39
C ASP A 16 -4.93 -7.28 21.85
N LEU A 17 -3.85 -7.62 21.14
CA LEU A 17 -3.92 -7.83 19.68
C LEU A 17 -4.72 -9.10 19.36
N GLN A 18 -4.43 -10.19 20.06
CA GLN A 18 -5.09 -11.49 19.81
C GLN A 18 -6.62 -11.41 19.98
N ALA A 19 -7.10 -10.64 20.95
CA ALA A 19 -8.54 -10.45 21.20
C ALA A 19 -9.27 -9.84 19.99
N ILE A 20 -8.61 -8.97 19.20
CA ILE A 20 -9.24 -8.25 18.09
C ILE A 20 -8.83 -8.77 16.71
N TYR A 21 -7.65 -9.41 16.59
CA TYR A 21 -7.01 -9.67 15.30
C TYR A 21 -7.82 -10.60 14.38
N GLY A 22 -8.41 -11.66 14.94
CA GLY A 22 -9.24 -12.58 14.18
C GLY A 22 -10.48 -11.92 13.58
N HIS A 23 -11.16 -11.09 14.37
CA HIS A 23 -12.34 -10.32 13.93
C HIS A 23 -11.96 -9.25 12.91
N LEU A 24 -10.87 -8.52 13.16
CA LEU A 24 -10.36 -7.48 12.28
C LEU A 24 -10.06 -8.05 10.89
N THR A 25 -9.34 -9.18 10.84
CA THR A 25 -8.94 -9.77 9.56
C THR A 25 -10.11 -10.39 8.78
N ARG A 26 -11.04 -11.08 9.45
CA ARG A 26 -12.24 -11.61 8.79
C ARG A 26 -13.15 -10.48 8.29
N THR A 27 -13.29 -9.41 9.06
CA THR A 27 -14.13 -8.28 8.63
C THR A 27 -13.52 -7.60 7.42
N ALA A 28 -12.23 -7.27 7.46
CA ALA A 28 -11.56 -6.57 6.37
C ALA A 28 -11.59 -7.35 5.04
N ILE A 29 -11.46 -8.68 5.04
CA ILE A 29 -11.55 -9.45 3.78
C ILE A 29 -12.95 -9.38 3.14
N HIS A 30 -14.01 -9.27 3.95
CA HIS A 30 -15.39 -9.20 3.47
C HIS A 30 -15.82 -7.78 3.09
N THR A 31 -15.36 -6.76 3.81
CA THR A 31 -15.79 -5.37 3.63
C THR A 31 -14.98 -4.64 2.54
N VAL A 32 -13.69 -4.90 2.41
CA VAL A 32 -12.84 -4.21 1.44
C VAL A 32 -13.18 -4.67 0.01
N LYS A 33 -13.66 -3.72 -0.80
CA LYS A 33 -13.95 -3.88 -2.22
C LYS A 33 -12.86 -3.23 -3.07
N PRO A 34 -12.81 -3.53 -4.39
CA PRO A 34 -11.91 -2.88 -5.33
C PRO A 34 -11.80 -1.34 -5.18
N ASP A 35 -12.93 -0.66 -5.04
CA ASP A 35 -12.96 0.81 -4.88
C ASP A 35 -12.25 1.29 -3.60
N ASN A 36 -12.32 0.50 -2.52
CA ASN A 36 -11.59 0.81 -1.30
C ASN A 36 -10.09 0.66 -1.51
N ILE A 37 -9.64 -0.38 -2.24
CA ILE A 37 -8.21 -0.59 -2.55
C ILE A 37 -7.65 0.60 -3.34
N ALA A 38 -8.38 1.07 -4.36
CA ALA A 38 -8.01 2.28 -5.10
C ALA A 38 -7.89 3.49 -4.16
N THR A 39 -8.87 3.67 -3.27
CA THR A 39 -8.91 4.77 -2.30
C THR A 39 -7.71 4.73 -1.34
N PHE A 40 -7.36 3.55 -0.80
CA PHE A 40 -6.18 3.37 0.04
C PHE A 40 -4.92 3.84 -0.68
N LEU A 41 -4.77 3.48 -1.95
CA LEU A 41 -3.61 3.82 -2.77
C LEU A 41 -3.66 5.25 -3.36
N GLY A 42 -4.62 6.08 -2.95
CA GLY A 42 -4.74 7.47 -3.38
C GLY A 42 -5.17 7.61 -4.85
N ARG A 43 -5.90 6.62 -5.37
CA ARG A 43 -6.43 6.60 -6.74
C ARG A 43 -7.96 6.60 -6.72
N LYS A 44 -8.54 7.13 -7.79
CA LYS A 44 -9.96 6.94 -8.10
C LYS A 44 -10.06 5.81 -9.13
N LEU A 45 -10.84 4.77 -8.83
CA LEU A 45 -11.10 3.72 -9.81
C LEU A 45 -11.92 4.33 -10.96
N ASN A 46 -11.55 4.00 -12.20
CA ASN A 46 -12.30 4.37 -13.39
C ASN A 46 -12.69 3.09 -14.14
N GLY A 47 -13.76 3.13 -14.94
CA GLY A 47 -14.26 1.96 -15.68
C GLY A 47 -13.27 1.39 -16.70
N ASN A 48 -12.19 2.12 -16.99
CA ASN A 48 -11.12 1.72 -17.91
C ASN A 48 -9.92 1.10 -17.18
N TYR A 49 -10.01 0.83 -15.87
CA TYR A 49 -8.92 0.20 -15.13
C TYR A 49 -8.81 -1.28 -15.52
N GLN A 50 -7.71 -1.65 -16.18
CA GLN A 50 -7.51 -3.00 -16.73
C GLN A 50 -6.55 -3.88 -15.93
N ASP A 51 -5.80 -3.32 -14.97
CA ASP A 51 -4.88 -4.15 -14.18
C ASP A 51 -5.66 -5.01 -13.18
N GLU A 52 -5.03 -6.12 -12.78
CA GLU A 52 -5.57 -6.96 -11.72
C GLU A 52 -5.72 -6.20 -10.39
N MET A 53 -6.90 -6.35 -9.81
CA MET A 53 -7.20 -5.90 -8.46
C MET A 53 -7.81 -7.05 -7.67
N GLY A 54 -7.33 -7.27 -6.45
CA GLY A 54 -7.81 -8.40 -5.67
C GLY A 54 -7.38 -8.39 -4.23
N ASN A 55 -8.10 -9.16 -3.43
CA ASN A 55 -7.86 -9.42 -2.03
C ASN A 55 -7.53 -10.91 -1.83
N LYS A 56 -6.51 -11.18 -1.02
CA LYS A 56 -6.13 -12.54 -0.62
C LYS A 56 -6.07 -12.60 0.90
N PHE A 57 -6.79 -13.57 1.47
CA PHE A 57 -6.67 -13.95 2.86
C PHE A 57 -5.94 -15.30 2.93
N ASN A 58 -4.82 -15.34 3.64
CA ASN A 58 -4.02 -16.54 3.80
C ASN A 58 -3.98 -16.91 5.27
N THR A 59 -4.22 -18.19 5.58
CA THR A 59 -3.94 -18.78 6.90
C THR A 59 -2.73 -19.68 6.75
N ARG A 60 -1.66 -19.40 7.52
CA ARG A 60 -0.41 -20.16 7.54
C ARG A 60 -0.06 -20.55 8.98
N ILE A 61 0.90 -21.45 9.15
CA ILE A 61 1.45 -21.82 10.47
C ILE A 61 1.95 -20.57 11.21
N GLU A 62 2.54 -19.63 10.48
CA GLU A 62 3.08 -18.37 10.99
C GLU A 62 2.00 -17.33 11.36
N GLY A 63 0.74 -17.58 11.01
CA GLY A 63 -0.38 -16.67 11.26
C GLY A 63 -1.25 -16.40 10.02
N THR A 64 -2.28 -15.58 10.21
CA THR A 64 -3.12 -15.10 9.11
C THR A 64 -2.56 -13.80 8.53
N ARG A 65 -2.84 -13.53 7.25
CA ARG A 65 -2.50 -12.26 6.59
C ARG A 65 -3.58 -11.91 5.57
N ILE A 66 -3.94 -10.63 5.52
CA ILE A 66 -4.67 -10.07 4.38
C ILE A 66 -3.69 -9.34 3.46
N LYS A 67 -3.86 -9.53 2.16
CA LYS A 67 -3.16 -8.78 1.11
C LYS A 67 -4.17 -8.21 0.12
N HIS A 68 -4.12 -6.91 -0.11
CA HIS A 68 -4.82 -6.25 -1.21
C HIS A 68 -3.81 -5.84 -2.27
N THR A 69 -4.11 -6.13 -3.53
CA THR A 69 -3.23 -5.85 -4.68
C THR A 69 -3.97 -4.99 -5.70
N MET A 70 -3.24 -4.04 -6.31
CA MET A 70 -3.68 -3.23 -7.44
C MET A 70 -2.47 -3.02 -8.36
N GLY A 71 -2.45 -3.74 -9.49
CA GLY A 71 -1.31 -3.74 -10.40
C GLY A 71 0.01 -4.10 -9.69
N SER A 72 1.00 -3.22 -9.77
CA SER A 72 2.35 -3.42 -9.21
C SER A 72 2.48 -3.07 -7.72
N VAL A 73 1.38 -2.76 -7.03
CA VAL A 73 1.36 -2.33 -5.63
C VAL A 73 0.49 -3.24 -4.80
N SER A 74 0.92 -3.52 -3.58
CA SER A 74 0.09 -4.24 -2.61
C SER A 74 0.21 -3.67 -1.21
N ILE A 75 -0.88 -3.73 -0.45
CA ILE A 75 -0.92 -3.45 0.98
C ILE A 75 -1.29 -4.72 1.74
N LYS A 76 -0.55 -5.02 2.79
CA LYS A 76 -0.65 -6.22 3.59
C LYS A 76 -0.91 -5.84 5.05
N MET A 77 -1.77 -6.59 5.71
CA MET A 77 -1.96 -6.50 7.16
C MET A 77 -1.73 -7.87 7.77
N TYR A 78 -0.90 -7.92 8.81
CA TYR A 78 -0.65 -9.13 9.56
C TYR A 78 -0.18 -8.87 10.99
N ASP A 79 -0.36 -9.88 11.83
CA ASP A 79 0.26 -9.95 13.15
C ASP A 79 1.73 -10.36 13.00
N LYS A 80 2.63 -9.50 13.47
CA LYS A 80 4.06 -9.74 13.56
C LYS A 80 4.42 -10.00 15.02
N PHE A 81 4.94 -11.20 15.29
CA PHE A 81 5.41 -11.66 16.61
C PHE A 81 4.34 -11.81 17.71
N GLY A 82 3.04 -11.70 17.40
CA GLY A 82 1.96 -11.89 18.37
C GLY A 82 1.53 -10.63 19.12
N PHE A 83 2.13 -9.46 18.82
CA PHE A 83 1.83 -8.19 19.49
C PHE A 83 2.04 -6.94 18.62
N ILE A 84 2.36 -7.09 17.34
CA ILE A 84 2.53 -5.96 16.42
C ILE A 84 1.57 -6.15 15.26
N LEU A 85 0.56 -5.29 15.15
CA LEU A 85 -0.25 -5.20 13.94
C LEU A 85 0.55 -4.40 12.91
N ARG A 86 1.11 -5.10 11.92
CA ARG A 86 1.86 -4.47 10.84
C ARG A 86 0.97 -4.26 9.63
N ILE A 87 0.99 -3.03 9.13
CA ILE A 87 0.47 -2.68 7.81
C ILE A 87 1.66 -2.31 6.94
N GLU A 88 1.83 -3.05 5.85
CA GLU A 88 3.00 -2.94 5.00
C GLU A 88 2.56 -2.78 3.55
N LEU A 89 3.07 -1.72 2.92
CA LEU A 89 2.87 -1.49 1.51
C LEU A 89 4.14 -1.86 0.73
N THR A 90 4.00 -2.73 -0.26
CA THR A 90 5.07 -3.14 -1.19
C THR A 90 4.75 -2.57 -2.58
N VAL A 91 5.76 -1.95 -3.21
CA VAL A 91 5.70 -1.33 -4.53
C VAL A 91 6.74 -1.99 -5.43
N ASN A 92 6.32 -2.80 -6.38
CA ASN A 92 7.23 -3.45 -7.34
C ASN A 92 7.68 -2.49 -8.44
N ASP A 93 6.79 -1.55 -8.82
CA ASP A 93 7.08 -0.49 -9.76
C ASP A 93 6.58 0.87 -9.26
N VAL A 94 7.53 1.75 -8.93
CA VAL A 94 7.26 3.11 -8.44
C VAL A 94 6.56 3.99 -9.48
N SER A 95 6.66 3.65 -10.78
CA SER A 95 5.97 4.39 -11.85
C SER A 95 4.44 4.34 -11.72
N PHE A 96 3.93 3.42 -10.89
CA PHE A 96 2.54 3.40 -10.44
C PHE A 96 2.13 4.73 -9.82
N PHE A 97 3.00 5.39 -9.06
CA PHE A 97 2.71 6.68 -8.48
C PHE A 97 3.10 7.82 -9.41
N LYS A 98 2.36 8.94 -9.31
CA LYS A 98 2.73 10.21 -9.92
C LYS A 98 3.10 11.20 -8.83
N HIS A 99 4.08 12.05 -9.10
CA HIS A 99 4.37 13.22 -8.27
C HIS A 99 4.61 14.44 -9.16
N TYR A 100 4.56 15.62 -8.55
CA TYR A 100 4.91 16.86 -9.22
C TYR A 100 6.43 16.98 -9.29
N ARG A 101 6.98 17.00 -10.51
CA ARG A 101 8.43 17.01 -10.75
C ARG A 101 8.79 17.80 -11.99
N LYS A 102 10.08 18.14 -12.08
CA LYS A 102 10.69 18.61 -13.31
C LYS A 102 10.79 17.46 -14.31
N VAL A 103 10.32 17.71 -15.52
CA VAL A 103 10.40 16.81 -16.67
C VAL A 103 11.11 17.53 -17.79
N GLU A 104 12.16 16.89 -18.29
CA GLU A 104 12.89 17.32 -19.48
C GLU A 104 12.24 16.69 -20.71
N HIS A 105 12.02 17.49 -21.74
CA HIS A 105 11.40 17.07 -22.99
C HIS A 105 12.47 16.81 -24.06
N ARG A 106 12.07 16.17 -25.16
CA ARG A 106 13.01 15.78 -26.23
C ARG A 106 13.65 16.97 -26.94
N ASP A 107 12.98 18.13 -26.94
CA ASP A 107 13.45 19.39 -27.51
C ASP A 107 14.39 20.17 -26.56
N GLY A 108 14.76 19.58 -25.40
CA GLY A 108 15.62 20.21 -24.40
C GLY A 108 14.88 21.16 -23.44
N THR A 109 13.59 21.43 -23.66
CA THR A 109 12.81 22.26 -22.75
C THR A 109 12.48 21.51 -21.45
N GLN A 110 12.16 22.26 -20.40
CA GLN A 110 11.89 21.71 -19.08
C GLN A 110 10.57 22.26 -18.54
N SER A 111 9.75 21.41 -17.92
CA SER A 111 8.48 21.82 -17.31
C SER A 111 8.27 21.14 -15.97
N MET A 112 7.53 21.79 -15.07
CA MET A 112 7.02 21.15 -13.87
C MET A 112 5.64 20.56 -14.17
N LYS A 113 5.46 19.25 -13.95
CA LYS A 113 4.16 18.60 -14.15
C LYS A 113 4.00 17.38 -13.26
N GLN A 114 2.74 16.97 -13.09
CA GLN A 114 2.40 15.69 -12.49
C GLN A 114 2.81 14.56 -13.47
N ALA A 115 3.86 13.82 -13.13
CA ALA A 115 4.41 12.76 -13.97
C ALA A 115 4.69 11.50 -13.16
N GLN A 116 4.81 10.36 -13.86
CA GLN A 116 5.19 9.09 -13.23
C GLN A 116 6.50 9.26 -12.48
N MET A 117 6.55 8.67 -11.30
CA MET A 117 7.74 8.66 -10.47
C MET A 117 8.84 7.87 -11.18
N LYS A 118 10.06 8.43 -11.23
CA LYS A 118 11.22 7.70 -11.75
C LYS A 118 11.88 6.93 -10.62
N LYS A 119 12.44 5.77 -10.93
CA LYS A 119 13.33 5.04 -10.03
C LYS A 119 14.59 5.88 -9.77
N GLY A 120 14.79 6.31 -8.53
CA GLY A 120 15.95 7.09 -8.11
C GLY A 120 15.77 7.70 -6.72
N ILE A 121 16.88 8.08 -6.07
CA ILE A 121 16.88 8.58 -4.68
C ILE A 121 16.05 9.86 -4.51
N TYR A 122 15.96 10.69 -5.55
CA TYR A 122 15.17 11.92 -5.54
C TYR A 122 13.65 11.67 -5.43
N SER A 123 13.19 10.47 -5.74
CA SER A 123 11.78 10.09 -5.61
C SER A 123 11.41 9.60 -4.21
N LEU A 124 12.40 9.28 -3.35
CA LEU A 124 12.16 8.67 -2.04
C LEU A 124 11.31 9.53 -1.10
N PRO A 125 11.51 10.87 -0.98
CA PRO A 125 10.70 11.68 -0.08
C PRO A 125 9.21 11.66 -0.46
N ALA A 126 8.91 11.89 -1.74
CA ALA A 126 7.54 11.86 -2.25
C ALA A 126 6.93 10.45 -2.17
N LEU A 127 7.72 9.40 -2.43
CA LEU A 127 7.28 8.03 -2.27
C LEU A 127 6.89 7.75 -0.82
N ARG A 128 7.75 8.08 0.15
CA ARG A 128 7.48 7.91 1.57
C ARG A 128 6.16 8.55 2.00
N GLU A 129 5.89 9.78 1.57
CA GLU A 129 4.63 10.46 1.90
C GLU A 129 3.40 9.74 1.35
N LEU A 130 3.47 9.29 0.09
CA LEU A 130 2.39 8.53 -0.54
C LEU A 130 2.14 7.19 0.17
N LEU A 131 3.21 6.47 0.52
CA LEU A 131 3.11 5.17 1.19
C LEU A 131 2.59 5.30 2.63
N LEU A 132 3.07 6.30 3.37
CA LEU A 132 2.55 6.62 4.70
C LEU A 132 1.07 6.99 4.64
N ALA A 133 0.67 7.84 3.69
CA ALA A 133 -0.72 8.22 3.52
C ALA A 133 -1.62 7.02 3.14
N ALA A 134 -1.10 6.08 2.36
CA ALA A 134 -1.83 4.86 2.01
C ALA A 134 -2.03 3.94 3.21
N ASN A 135 -0.98 3.71 4.01
CA ASN A 135 -1.11 2.94 5.25
C ASN A 135 -2.10 3.60 6.22
N ARG A 136 -2.10 4.93 6.33
CA ARG A 136 -3.05 5.69 7.16
C ARG A 136 -4.51 5.61 6.70
N ARG A 137 -4.77 5.49 5.40
CA ARG A 137 -6.13 5.31 4.87
C ARG A 137 -6.66 3.88 5.03
N TYR A 138 -5.75 2.92 5.16
CA TYR A 138 -6.08 1.52 5.35
C TYR A 138 -6.38 1.17 6.81
N LEU A 139 -5.69 1.85 7.74
CA LEU A 139 -6.05 1.90 9.17
C LEU A 139 -7.44 2.49 9.39
#